data_AF-A0A257N426-F1
#
_entry.id   AF-A0A257N426-F1
#
_cell.length_a   1.000
_cell.length_b   1.000
_cell.length_c   1.000
_cell.angle_alpha   90.00
_cell.angle_beta   90.00
_cell.angle_gamma   90.00
#
_symmetry.space_group_name_H-M   'P 1'
#
loop_
_entity.id
_entity.type
_entity.pdbx_description
1 polymer ?
#
loop_
_entity_poly.entity_id
_entity_poly.type
_entity_poly.pdbx_seq_one_letter_code
_entity_poly.pdbx_strand_id
1 'polypeptide(L)'
;LENDCVPTFYDRDQTGIPRRWLAIMRESMATLTPFFSANRMVREYTSRFYLPLAANYHKRVRNHAELGHKLVNWLKRVDDFWPKIHINNVMKESQDNQYLFRMHVYLGELTAEDVSVELFAEAPEQDTYSIQPMQIEQALPGAVNGFIYSIRIPTTRPISDYTPRIRPYHPDCSVPLETTHIFWVNI
;
A
#
# COMPACT_ATOMS: atom_id res chain seq x y z
N LEU A 1 -25.46 -4.89 -14.69
CA LEU A 1 -26.65 -5.15 -13.83
C LEU A 1 -27.95 -4.73 -14.52
N GLU A 2 -28.10 -3.46 -14.92
CA GLU A 2 -29.30 -2.96 -15.63
C GLU A 2 -29.53 -3.62 -17.00
N ASN A 3 -28.46 -3.86 -17.78
CA ASN A 3 -28.61 -4.43 -19.13
C ASN A 3 -28.66 -5.97 -19.17
N ASP A 4 -28.23 -6.64 -18.10
CA ASP A 4 -28.02 -8.10 -18.12
C ASP A 4 -28.92 -8.87 -17.13
N CYS A 5 -29.17 -8.32 -15.93
CA CYS A 5 -29.97 -8.99 -14.90
C CYS A 5 -31.44 -8.58 -14.97
N VAL A 6 -31.72 -7.28 -15.09
CA VAL A 6 -33.10 -6.75 -15.10
C VAL A 6 -33.96 -7.36 -16.22
N PRO A 7 -33.47 -7.54 -17.47
CA PRO A 7 -34.28 -8.15 -18.52
C PRO A 7 -34.71 -9.58 -18.19
N THR A 8 -33.90 -10.34 -17.46
CA THR A 8 -34.19 -11.75 -17.12
C THR A 8 -35.37 -11.92 -16.15
N PHE A 9 -35.71 -10.87 -15.40
CA PHE A 9 -36.89 -10.88 -14.53
C PHE A 9 -38.20 -10.80 -15.34
N TYR A 10 -38.18 -10.07 -16.45
CA TYR A 10 -39.34 -9.89 -17.33
C TYR A 10 -39.47 -11.00 -18.39
N ASP A 11 -38.38 -11.70 -18.70
CA ASP A 11 -38.36 -12.87 -19.59
C ASP A 11 -39.02 -14.08 -18.92
N ARG A 12 -40.28 -14.38 -19.28
CA ARG A 12 -41.10 -15.43 -18.67
C ARG A 12 -41.44 -16.51 -19.69
N ASP A 13 -41.42 -17.76 -19.25
CA ASP A 13 -41.85 -18.90 -20.09
C ASP A 13 -43.38 -18.97 -20.24
N GLN A 14 -43.86 -19.96 -20.99
CA GLN A 14 -45.30 -20.19 -21.26
C GLN A 14 -46.13 -20.45 -19.99
N THR A 15 -45.48 -20.76 -18.86
CA THR A 15 -46.11 -20.95 -17.54
C THR A 15 -46.00 -19.71 -16.65
N GLY A 16 -45.43 -18.61 -17.16
CA GLY A 16 -45.25 -17.35 -16.44
C GLY A 16 -43.99 -17.30 -15.56
N ILE A 17 -43.08 -18.28 -15.67
CA ILE A 17 -41.92 -18.43 -14.79
C ILE A 17 -40.66 -17.81 -15.42
N PRO A 18 -39.97 -16.88 -14.74
CA PRO A 18 -38.72 -16.32 -15.24
C PRO A 18 -37.53 -17.21 -14.87
N ARG A 19 -37.32 -18.28 -15.64
CA ARG A 19 -36.34 -19.34 -15.32
C ARG A 19 -34.90 -18.82 -15.21
N ARG A 20 -34.51 -17.90 -16.10
CA ARG A 20 -33.15 -17.33 -16.11
C ARG A 20 -32.88 -16.47 -14.88
N TRP A 21 -33.85 -15.66 -14.45
CA TRP A 21 -33.79 -14.92 -13.19
C TRP A 21 -33.67 -15.85 -11.97
N LEU A 22 -34.48 -16.91 -11.93
CA LEU A 22 -34.42 -17.90 -10.84
C LEU A 22 -33.06 -18.60 -10.76
N ALA A 23 -32.45 -18.92 -11.91
CA ALA A 23 -31.11 -19.49 -11.96
C ALA A 23 -30.07 -18.50 -11.39
N ILE A 24 -30.11 -17.23 -11.77
CA ILE A 24 -29.23 -16.18 -11.24
C ILE A 24 -29.41 -16.02 -9.72
N MET A 25 -30.66 -15.99 -9.24
CA MET A 25 -30.94 -15.90 -7.80
C MET A 25 -30.40 -17.09 -7.02
N ARG A 26 -30.62 -18.32 -7.51
CA ARG A 26 -30.12 -19.54 -6.86
C ARG A 26 -28.60 -19.59 -6.83
N GLU A 27 -27.96 -19.23 -7.94
CA GLU A 27 -26.50 -19.15 -8.03
C GLU A 27 -25.96 -18.09 -7.06
N SER A 28 -26.61 -16.93 -6.97
CA SER A 28 -26.24 -15.87 -6.03
C SER A 28 -26.38 -16.32 -4.58
N MET A 29 -27.47 -16.99 -4.22
CA MET A 29 -27.65 -17.55 -2.88
C MET A 29 -26.61 -18.62 -2.54
N ALA A 30 -26.26 -19.49 -3.50
CA ALA A 30 -25.28 -20.54 -3.32
C ALA A 30 -23.86 -20.00 -3.18
N THR A 31 -23.49 -19.01 -4.00
CA THR A 31 -22.12 -18.50 -4.07
C THR A 31 -21.87 -17.34 -3.13
N LEU A 32 -22.76 -16.34 -3.05
CA LEU A 32 -22.49 -15.08 -2.37
C LEU A 32 -22.72 -15.13 -0.86
N THR A 33 -23.64 -15.97 -0.37
CA THR A 33 -23.94 -16.07 1.08
C THR A 33 -22.70 -16.28 1.97
N PRO A 34 -21.75 -17.19 1.64
CA PRO A 34 -20.50 -17.28 2.40
C PRO A 34 -19.62 -16.05 2.23
N PHE A 35 -19.67 -15.39 1.06
CA PHE A 35 -18.88 -14.18 0.80
C PHE A 35 -19.45 -12.88 1.41
N PHE A 36 -20.72 -12.84 1.78
CA PHE A 36 -21.34 -11.65 2.40
C PHE A 36 -21.87 -11.95 3.81
N SER A 37 -21.21 -12.89 4.49
CA SER A 37 -21.53 -13.23 5.87
C SER A 37 -20.90 -12.26 6.86
N ALA A 38 -21.73 -11.65 7.71
CA ALA A 38 -21.27 -10.84 8.85
C ALA A 38 -20.37 -11.65 9.80
N ASN A 39 -20.66 -12.94 10.02
CA ASN A 39 -19.83 -13.82 10.83
C ASN A 39 -18.42 -14.00 10.25
N ARG A 40 -18.32 -14.19 8.91
CA ARG A 40 -17.03 -14.25 8.23
C ARG A 40 -16.28 -12.92 8.38
N MET A 41 -16.95 -11.79 8.12
CA MET A 41 -16.38 -10.46 8.25
C MET A 41 -15.84 -10.20 9.66
N VAL A 42 -16.63 -10.45 10.72
CA VAL A 42 -16.19 -10.26 12.11
C VAL A 42 -14.99 -11.14 12.46
N ARG A 43 -15.01 -12.42 12.03
CA ARG A 43 -13.90 -13.34 12.27
C ARG A 43 -12.62 -12.87 11.57
N GLU A 44 -12.71 -12.50 10.29
CA GLU A 44 -11.58 -12.00 9.51
C GLU A 44 -11.05 -10.69 10.07
N TYR A 45 -11.92 -9.76 10.47
CA TYR A 45 -11.49 -8.48 11.02
C TYR A 45 -10.79 -8.66 12.36
N THR A 46 -11.34 -9.54 13.21
CA THR A 46 -10.76 -9.88 14.51
C THR A 46 -9.38 -10.52 14.35
N SER A 47 -9.25 -11.52 13.47
CA SER A 47 -7.99 -12.25 13.29
C SER A 47 -6.93 -11.44 12.55
N ARG A 48 -7.31 -10.67 11.53
CA ARG A 48 -6.38 -9.92 10.68
C ARG A 48 -5.95 -8.59 11.28
N PHE A 49 -6.79 -7.95 12.10
CA PHE A 49 -6.50 -6.61 12.62
C PHE A 49 -6.48 -6.55 14.15
N TYR A 50 -7.57 -6.94 14.83
CA TYR A 50 -7.67 -6.72 16.28
C TYR A 50 -6.65 -7.52 17.09
N LEU A 51 -6.48 -8.82 16.82
CA LEU A 51 -5.51 -9.64 17.55
C LEU A 51 -4.05 -9.18 17.31
N PRO A 52 -3.60 -8.92 16.07
CA PRO A 52 -2.27 -8.34 15.84
C PRO A 52 -2.06 -6.98 16.51
N LEU A 53 -3.04 -6.08 16.44
CA LEU A 53 -2.94 -4.76 17.08
C LEU A 53 -2.88 -4.85 18.61
N ALA A 54 -3.66 -5.76 19.22
CA ALA A 54 -3.57 -6.02 20.66
C ALA A 54 -2.20 -6.59 21.06
N ALA A 55 -1.64 -7.51 20.25
CA ALA A 55 -0.29 -8.03 20.47
C ALA A 55 0.77 -6.91 20.37
N ASN A 56 0.66 -6.01 19.40
CA ASN A 56 1.53 -4.85 19.26
C ASN A 56 1.40 -3.88 20.45
N TYR A 57 0.18 -3.63 20.94
CA TYR A 57 -0.04 -2.86 22.15
C TYR A 57 0.70 -3.48 23.35
N HIS A 58 0.51 -4.79 23.58
CA HIS A 58 1.20 -5.49 24.65
C HIS A 58 2.72 -5.46 24.50
N LYS A 59 3.25 -5.53 23.27
CA LYS A 59 4.69 -5.37 23.00
C LYS A 59 5.18 -3.99 23.43
N ARG A 60 4.44 -2.93 23.11
CA ARG A 60 4.84 -1.53 23.37
C ARG A 60 4.80 -1.12 24.84
N VAL A 61 3.91 -1.71 25.65
CA VAL A 61 3.76 -1.37 27.08
C VAL A 61 4.67 -2.18 28.03
N ARG A 62 5.37 -3.21 27.52
CA ARG A 62 6.38 -3.96 28.30
C ARG A 62 7.53 -3.05 28.73
N ASN A 63 8.29 -3.47 29.73
CA ASN A 63 9.49 -2.79 30.22
C ASN A 63 9.25 -1.29 30.48
N HIS A 64 8.19 -0.97 31.24
CA HIS A 64 7.80 0.41 31.53
C HIS A 64 7.59 1.28 30.27
N ALA A 65 7.00 0.68 29.23
CA ALA A 65 6.71 1.33 27.95
C ALA A 65 7.92 1.93 27.23
N GLU A 66 9.13 1.38 27.41
CA GLU A 66 10.35 1.88 26.75
C GLU A 66 10.18 1.97 25.21
N LEU A 67 9.63 0.92 24.59
CA LEU A 67 9.34 0.91 23.15
C LEU A 67 8.28 1.95 22.77
N GLY A 68 7.23 2.11 23.59
CA GLY A 68 6.21 3.14 23.39
C GLY A 68 6.80 4.56 23.40
N HIS A 69 7.68 4.86 24.36
CA HIS A 69 8.37 6.14 24.42
C HIS A 69 9.28 6.37 23.20
N LYS A 70 10.05 5.36 22.78
CA LYS A 70 10.86 5.43 21.55
C LYS A 70 10.02 5.71 20.32
N LEU A 71 8.88 5.01 20.18
CA LEU A 71 7.97 5.19 19.05
C LEU A 71 7.34 6.59 19.02
N VAL A 72 6.89 7.13 20.16
CA VAL A 72 6.33 8.48 20.23
C VAL A 72 7.39 9.54 19.88
N ASN A 73 8.63 9.37 20.33
CA ASN A 73 9.73 10.27 19.99
C ASN A 73 10.09 10.17 18.50
N TRP A 74 10.03 8.97 17.92
CA TRP A 74 10.20 8.76 16.49
C TRP A 74 9.09 9.45 15.69
N LEU A 75 7.81 9.28 16.06
CA LEU A 75 6.67 9.94 15.42
C LEU A 75 6.82 11.46 15.42
N LYS A 76 7.20 12.06 16.56
CA LYS A 76 7.48 13.50 16.66
C LYS A 76 8.60 13.94 15.72
N ARG A 77 9.70 13.18 15.66
CA ARG A 77 10.82 13.47 14.76
C ARG A 77 10.36 13.41 13.29
N VAL A 78 9.58 12.40 12.93
CA VAL A 78 8.97 12.31 11.60
C VAL A 78 8.15 13.56 11.33
N ASP A 79 7.22 13.94 12.21
CA ASP A 79 6.38 15.13 12.02
C ASP A 79 7.20 16.42 11.84
N ASP A 80 8.22 16.63 12.68
CA ASP A 80 9.05 17.84 12.69
C ASP A 80 9.92 17.96 11.42
N PHE A 81 10.45 16.83 10.93
CA PHE A 81 11.45 16.81 9.87
C PHE A 81 10.94 16.33 8.51
N TRP A 82 9.73 15.76 8.42
CA TRP A 82 9.12 15.38 7.15
C TRP A 82 9.10 16.52 6.11
N PRO A 83 8.76 17.77 6.48
CA PRO A 83 8.76 18.89 5.53
C PRO A 83 10.16 19.27 5.00
N LYS A 84 11.23 18.72 5.58
CA LYS A 84 12.62 18.97 5.16
C LYS A 84 13.11 17.95 4.13
N ILE A 85 12.36 16.86 3.93
CA ILE A 85 12.64 15.88 2.89
C ILE A 85 12.52 16.57 1.52
N HIS A 86 13.55 16.41 0.71
CA HIS A 86 13.52 16.86 -0.67
C HIS A 86 14.29 15.89 -1.57
N ILE A 87 13.95 15.91 -2.85
CA ILE A 87 14.47 15.00 -3.84
C ILE A 87 15.02 15.82 -4.99
N ASN A 88 16.21 15.43 -5.46
CA ASN A 88 16.83 15.98 -6.66
C ASN A 88 17.22 14.84 -7.61
N ASN A 89 17.62 15.20 -8.82
CA ASN A 89 18.20 14.29 -9.82
C ASN A 89 17.41 12.99 -9.99
N VAL A 90 16.11 13.10 -10.23
CA VAL A 90 15.29 11.93 -10.53
C VAL A 90 15.56 11.51 -11.97
N MET A 91 16.02 10.28 -12.13
CA MET A 91 16.39 9.68 -13.39
C MET A 91 15.53 8.43 -13.62
N LYS A 92 14.98 8.33 -14.82
CA LYS A 92 14.26 7.16 -15.32
C LYS A 92 14.86 6.75 -16.65
N GLU A 93 15.42 5.55 -16.71
CA GLU A 93 16.04 5.00 -17.92
C GLU A 93 15.37 3.69 -18.30
N SER A 94 15.32 3.41 -19.60
CA SER A 94 14.84 2.15 -20.15
C SER A 94 15.96 1.51 -20.95
N GLN A 95 16.44 0.35 -20.50
CA GLN A 95 17.50 -0.39 -21.16
C GLN A 95 17.30 -1.90 -20.99
N ASP A 96 17.52 -2.68 -22.05
CA ASP A 96 17.58 -4.15 -22.00
C ASP A 96 16.40 -4.81 -21.27
N ASN A 97 15.17 -4.37 -21.57
CA ASN A 97 13.93 -4.88 -20.99
C ASN A 97 13.82 -4.63 -19.46
N GLN A 98 14.53 -3.63 -18.96
CA GLN A 98 14.44 -3.12 -17.59
C GLN A 98 14.26 -1.60 -17.55
N TYR A 99 13.55 -1.12 -16.54
CA TYR A 99 13.59 0.27 -16.13
C TYR A 99 14.55 0.44 -14.94
N LEU A 100 15.36 1.49 -14.99
CA LEU A 100 16.17 1.96 -13.86
C LEU A 100 15.56 3.27 -13.35
N PHE A 101 15.19 3.28 -12.08
CA PHE A 101 14.86 4.50 -11.35
C PHE A 101 16.00 4.82 -10.41
N ARG A 102 16.45 6.08 -10.43
CA ARG A 102 17.49 6.58 -9.54
C ARG A 102 17.14 7.99 -9.06
N MET A 103 17.35 8.29 -7.79
CA MET A 103 17.08 9.62 -7.25
C MET A 103 17.97 9.97 -6.08
N HIS A 104 18.26 11.25 -5.92
CA HIS A 104 18.99 11.79 -4.78
C HIS A 104 17.97 12.21 -3.74
N VAL A 105 17.92 11.51 -2.62
CA VAL A 105 17.00 11.78 -1.51
C VAL A 105 17.76 12.41 -0.36
N TYR A 106 17.28 13.55 0.12
CA TYR A 106 17.81 14.26 1.26
C TYR A 106 16.79 14.21 2.39
N LEU A 107 17.14 13.57 3.49
CA LEU A 107 16.20 13.28 4.58
C LEU A 107 16.22 14.33 5.71
N GLY A 108 17.08 15.34 5.61
CA GLY A 108 17.28 16.32 6.69
C GLY A 108 17.83 15.62 7.93
N GLU A 109 17.14 15.75 9.06
CA GLU A 109 17.52 15.08 10.32
C GLU A 109 16.92 13.67 10.46
N LEU A 110 16.11 13.22 9.51
CA LEU A 110 15.67 11.83 9.45
C LEU A 110 16.78 10.95 8.88
N THR A 111 16.88 9.72 9.38
CA THR A 111 17.83 8.72 8.90
C THR A 111 17.20 7.82 7.86
N ALA A 112 18.03 7.07 7.13
CA ALA A 112 17.56 6.05 6.20
C ALA A 112 16.67 4.97 6.85
N GLU A 113 16.80 4.75 8.17
CA GLU A 113 15.98 3.78 8.92
C GLU A 113 14.58 4.33 9.25
N ASP A 114 14.41 5.66 9.25
CA ASP A 114 13.15 6.32 9.58
C ASP A 114 12.18 6.34 8.39
N VAL A 115 12.62 5.91 7.20
CA VAL A 115 11.85 6.01 5.95
C VAL A 115 11.95 4.75 5.10
N SER A 116 10.93 4.54 4.27
CA SER A 116 10.93 3.58 3.16
C SER A 116 10.78 4.38 1.86
N VAL A 117 11.76 4.24 0.96
CA VAL A 117 11.68 4.76 -0.41
C VAL A 117 11.18 3.64 -1.31
N GLU A 118 10.06 3.87 -1.98
CA GLU A 118 9.30 2.84 -2.68
C GLU A 118 8.97 3.30 -4.10
N LEU A 119 8.99 2.37 -5.05
CA LEU A 119 8.38 2.55 -6.36
C LEU A 119 6.97 1.96 -6.34
N PHE A 120 5.96 2.82 -6.45
CA PHE A 120 4.55 2.42 -6.45
C PHE A 120 4.01 2.39 -7.89
N ALA A 121 3.22 1.39 -8.22
CA ALA A 121 2.38 1.39 -9.41
C ALA A 121 0.96 0.97 -9.05
N GLU A 122 -0.02 1.68 -9.58
CA GLU A 122 -1.43 1.35 -9.39
C GLU A 122 -1.74 -0.02 -10.02
N ALA A 123 -2.76 -0.68 -9.48
CA ALA A 123 -3.33 -1.88 -10.07
C ALA A 123 -3.93 -1.53 -11.44
N PRO A 124 -3.54 -2.18 -12.55
CA PRO A 124 -4.43 -2.23 -13.72
C PRO A 124 -5.78 -2.83 -13.30
N GLU A 125 -6.87 -2.56 -14.04
CA GLU A 125 -8.28 -2.85 -13.70
C GLU A 125 -8.60 -4.27 -13.17
N GLN A 126 -7.67 -5.22 -13.23
CA GLN A 126 -7.83 -6.62 -12.83
C GLN A 126 -6.66 -7.19 -12.00
N ASP A 127 -5.73 -6.36 -11.53
CA ASP A 127 -4.54 -6.83 -10.79
C ASP A 127 -4.38 -6.12 -9.43
N THR A 128 -3.30 -6.42 -8.73
CA THR A 128 -2.87 -5.78 -7.50
C THR A 128 -1.94 -4.62 -7.78
N TYR A 129 -1.94 -3.64 -6.88
CA TYR A 129 -0.93 -2.58 -6.90
C TYR A 129 0.46 -3.19 -6.68
N SER A 130 1.50 -2.57 -7.23
CA SER A 130 2.89 -2.98 -7.00
C SER A 130 3.58 -1.96 -6.11
N ILE A 131 4.25 -2.42 -5.05
CA ILE A 131 5.13 -1.61 -4.21
C ILE A 131 6.48 -2.32 -4.19
N GLN A 132 7.52 -1.66 -4.69
CA GLN A 132 8.87 -2.21 -4.72
C GLN A 132 9.82 -1.31 -3.92
N PRO A 133 10.52 -1.81 -2.88
CA PRO A 133 11.44 -0.99 -2.10
C PRO A 133 12.69 -0.65 -2.95
N MET A 134 13.04 0.64 -2.98
CA MET A 134 14.29 1.11 -3.56
C MET A 134 15.43 0.91 -2.56
N GLN A 135 16.61 0.55 -3.06
CA GLN A 135 17.78 0.31 -2.24
C GLN A 135 18.69 1.53 -2.23
N ILE A 136 19.41 1.74 -1.12
CA ILE A 136 20.48 2.73 -1.07
C ILE A 136 21.65 2.18 -1.90
N GLU A 137 21.99 2.89 -2.97
CA GLU A 137 23.16 2.58 -3.79
C GLU A 137 24.43 3.15 -3.15
N GLN A 138 24.36 4.39 -2.67
CA GLN A 138 25.46 5.06 -1.97
C GLN A 138 24.97 6.30 -1.19
N ALA A 139 25.78 6.74 -0.22
CA ALA A 139 25.60 8.04 0.41
C ALA A 139 26.01 9.18 -0.54
N LEU A 140 25.39 10.34 -0.40
CA LEU A 140 25.75 11.56 -1.13
C LEU A 140 26.90 12.29 -0.41
N PRO A 141 28.07 12.48 -1.06
CA PRO A 141 29.18 13.20 -0.45
C PRO A 141 28.78 14.62 -0.05
N GLY A 142 29.09 15.02 1.19
CA GLY A 142 28.82 16.36 1.71
C GLY A 142 27.38 16.61 2.17
N ALA A 143 26.48 15.63 2.08
CA ALA A 143 25.10 15.73 2.57
C ALA A 143 24.88 14.79 3.76
N VAL A 144 24.57 15.35 4.94
CA VAL A 144 24.12 14.56 6.09
C VAL A 144 22.75 13.96 5.75
N ASN A 145 22.60 12.65 5.93
CA ASN A 145 21.41 11.88 5.54
C ASN A 145 20.96 12.09 4.07
N GLY A 146 21.91 12.33 3.18
CA GLY A 146 21.70 12.33 1.73
C GLY A 146 22.10 10.98 1.14
N PHE A 147 21.23 10.38 0.33
CA PHE A 147 21.46 9.07 -0.28
C PHE A 147 21.00 9.04 -1.74
N ILE A 148 21.66 8.20 -2.53
CA ILE A 148 21.18 7.80 -3.84
C ILE A 148 20.38 6.51 -3.67
N TYR A 149 19.08 6.57 -3.96
CA TYR A 149 18.23 5.39 -4.01
C TYR A 149 18.08 4.92 -5.45
N SER A 150 18.14 3.61 -5.68
CA SER A 150 17.90 3.02 -6.99
C SER A 150 17.12 1.72 -6.94
N ILE A 151 16.45 1.43 -8.05
CA ILE A 151 15.79 0.15 -8.29
C ILE A 151 15.77 -0.18 -9.78
N ARG A 152 15.92 -1.46 -10.10
CA ARG A 152 15.72 -2.01 -11.44
C ARG A 152 14.49 -2.89 -11.44
N ILE A 153 13.58 -2.68 -12.38
CA ILE A 153 12.36 -3.46 -12.54
C ILE A 153 12.19 -3.91 -14.00
N PRO A 154 11.56 -5.07 -14.27
CA PRO A 154 11.29 -5.49 -15.64
C PRO A 154 10.23 -4.60 -16.31
N THR A 155 10.34 -4.44 -17.64
CA THR A 155 9.41 -3.64 -18.47
C THR A 155 8.09 -4.37 -18.73
N THR A 156 7.35 -4.66 -17.65
CA THR A 156 6.07 -5.40 -17.70
C THR A 156 4.85 -4.53 -17.99
N ARG A 157 4.95 -3.21 -17.75
CA ARG A 157 3.93 -2.19 -18.00
C ARG A 157 4.61 -0.85 -18.31
N PRO A 158 3.92 0.16 -18.87
CA PRO A 158 4.51 1.47 -19.16
C PRO A 158 5.26 2.10 -17.99
N ILE A 159 6.38 2.78 -18.27
CA ILE A 159 7.19 3.45 -17.24
C ILE A 159 6.41 4.55 -16.48
N SER A 160 5.40 5.15 -17.14
CA SER A 160 4.51 6.16 -16.57
C SER A 160 3.61 5.64 -15.45
N ASP A 161 3.41 4.33 -15.36
CA ASP A 161 2.56 3.72 -14.34
C ASP A 161 3.26 3.68 -12.98
N TYR A 162 4.56 3.96 -12.95
CA TYR A 162 5.39 3.92 -11.75
C TYR A 162 5.63 5.32 -11.21
N THR A 163 5.25 5.54 -9.96
CA THR A 163 5.49 6.77 -9.20
C THR A 163 6.30 6.43 -7.95
N PRO A 164 7.54 6.92 -7.82
CA PRO A 164 8.28 6.80 -6.58
C PRO A 164 7.61 7.57 -5.45
N ARG A 165 7.79 7.08 -4.23
CA ARG A 165 7.33 7.74 -3.01
C ARG A 165 8.26 7.47 -1.85
N ILE A 166 8.17 8.32 -0.84
CA ILE A 166 8.80 8.12 0.47
C ILE A 166 7.69 8.05 1.51
N ARG A 167 7.77 7.11 2.45
CA ARG A 167 6.85 7.00 3.60
C ARG A 167 7.65 6.79 4.88
N PRO A 168 7.15 7.20 6.05
CA PRO A 168 7.78 6.85 7.32
C PRO A 168 7.85 5.33 7.46
N TYR A 169 8.93 4.85 8.06
CA TYR A 169 9.09 3.45 8.40
C TYR A 169 9.64 3.29 9.81
N HIS A 170 8.97 2.44 10.58
CA HIS A 170 9.48 1.94 11.85
C HIS A 170 8.86 0.55 12.06
N PRO A 171 9.65 -0.47 12.46
CA PRO A 171 9.17 -1.85 12.54
C PRO A 171 7.99 -2.03 13.51
N ASP A 172 7.91 -1.15 14.51
CA ASP A 172 6.81 -1.11 15.49
C ASP A 172 5.74 -0.08 15.21
N CYS A 173 5.72 0.57 14.04
CA CYS A 173 4.68 1.53 13.65
C CYS A 173 3.81 0.97 12.51
N SER A 174 2.50 1.12 12.64
CA SER A 174 1.52 0.71 11.62
C SER A 174 1.24 1.88 10.67
N VAL A 175 1.99 1.97 9.58
CA VAL A 175 1.80 3.00 8.54
C VAL A 175 0.85 2.47 7.45
N PRO A 176 -0.24 3.17 7.08
CA PRO A 176 -0.51 4.59 7.35
C PRO A 176 -1.45 4.89 8.54
N LEU A 177 -1.81 3.90 9.36
CA LEU A 177 -2.81 4.07 10.42
C LEU A 177 -2.35 5.02 11.54
N GLU A 178 -1.06 5.02 11.85
CA GLU A 178 -0.48 5.83 12.94
C GLU A 178 0.24 7.09 12.45
N THR A 179 0.60 7.14 11.17
CA THR A 179 1.11 8.34 10.50
C THR A 179 0.76 8.31 9.03
N THR A 180 0.25 9.41 8.52
CA THR A 180 -0.27 9.54 7.15
C THR A 180 0.71 10.22 6.20
N HIS A 181 1.93 10.50 6.67
CA HIS A 181 2.94 11.15 5.86
C HIS A 181 3.30 10.29 4.63
N ILE A 182 3.34 10.95 3.50
CA ILE A 182 3.75 10.39 2.22
C ILE A 182 4.31 11.51 1.37
N PHE A 183 5.47 11.30 0.78
CA PHE A 183 6.07 12.21 -0.18
C PHE A 183 5.98 11.52 -1.53
N TRP A 184 5.13 12.01 -2.43
CA TRP A 184 5.06 11.53 -3.81
C TRP A 184 6.07 12.27 -4.67
N VAL A 185 6.86 11.52 -5.43
CA VAL A 185 7.85 12.11 -6.34
C VAL A 185 7.18 12.40 -7.66
N ASN A 186 7.03 13.68 -7.99
CA ASN A 186 6.57 14.09 -9.31
C ASN A 186 7.72 13.90 -10.31
N ILE A 187 7.47 13.16 -11.39
CA ILE A 187 8.44 12.76 -12.44
C ILE A 187 7.91 12.97 -13.85
#